data_AF-A0A853ENY4-F1
#
_entry.id   AF-A0A853ENY4-F1
#
_cell.length_a   1.000
_cell.length_b   1.000
_cell.length_c   1.000
_cell.angle_alpha   90.00
_cell.angle_beta   90.00
_cell.angle_gamma   90.00
#
_symmetry.space_group_name_H-M   'P 1'
#
loop_
_entity.id
_entity.type
_entity.pdbx_description
1 polymer ?
#
loop_
_entity_poly.entity_id
_entity_poly.type
_entity_poly.pdbx_seq_one_letter_code
_entity_poly.pdbx_strand_id
1 'polypeptide(L)'
;MAERLDTPKESRRSLIPRVRVEHDAFGRASEGIARFMGTPRFLVYMTAFCIAWLAWNVWGPENLQFDSAALGFTALTLMLSLQASYSAPLILLAQNRQTDRDRVTAEQDRQRGERNLADTEYLAREMAALRIALSEVATRDFVRSEIRNLLEEIAVKDSARDAEREAERDAEREADREAEREAGREAERDVSREADRQD
;
A
#
# COMPACT_ATOMS: atom_id res chain seq x y z
N MET A 1 44.83 6.90 -34.94
CA MET A 1 43.99 8.01 -34.44
C MET A 1 42.79 8.09 -35.38
N ALA A 2 41.70 7.39 -35.05
CA ALA A 2 40.56 7.22 -35.95
C ALA A 2 39.51 8.29 -35.68
N GLU A 3 39.26 9.10 -36.71
CA GLU A 3 38.33 10.23 -36.71
C GLU A 3 36.88 9.73 -36.73
N ARG A 4 36.08 10.16 -35.75
CA ARG A 4 34.69 9.73 -35.55
C ARG A 4 33.77 10.36 -36.60
N LEU A 5 33.57 9.64 -37.68
CA LEU A 5 32.56 9.86 -38.71
C LEU A 5 31.18 9.32 -38.28
N ASP A 6 30.61 9.88 -37.21
CA ASP A 6 29.21 9.60 -36.90
C ASP A 6 28.55 10.82 -36.24
N THR A 7 28.17 11.77 -37.08
CA THR A 7 27.28 12.86 -36.68
C THR A 7 26.26 12.99 -37.82
N PRO A 8 25.02 12.50 -37.63
CA PRO A 8 24.02 12.61 -38.67
C PRO A 8 23.71 14.09 -38.91
N LYS A 9 24.00 14.52 -40.14
CA LYS A 9 23.79 15.85 -40.69
C LYS A 9 22.35 16.32 -40.43
N GLU A 10 22.23 17.43 -39.72
CA GLU A 10 20.98 18.05 -39.30
C GLU A 10 19.94 18.14 -40.42
N SER A 11 18.74 17.72 -40.04
CA SER A 11 17.51 17.70 -40.81
C SER A 11 17.18 19.08 -41.41
N ARG A 12 16.84 19.05 -42.70
CA ARG A 12 16.32 20.15 -43.52
C ARG A 12 15.41 21.09 -42.72
N ARG A 13 15.79 22.37 -42.69
CA ARG A 13 14.99 23.49 -42.20
C ARG A 13 13.62 23.49 -42.91
N SER A 14 12.61 22.94 -42.24
CA SER A 14 11.22 22.96 -42.71
C SER A 14 10.71 24.41 -42.66
N LEU A 15 10.35 24.95 -43.83
CA LEU A 15 9.77 26.29 -44.01
C LEU A 15 8.26 26.34 -43.78
N ILE A 16 7.64 25.23 -43.37
CA ILE A 16 6.21 25.20 -43.08
C ILE A 16 6.01 25.66 -41.63
N PRO A 17 5.28 26.76 -41.37
CA PRO A 17 4.88 27.11 -40.03
C PRO A 17 3.99 25.99 -39.52
N ARG A 18 4.53 25.14 -38.64
CA ARG A 18 3.71 24.20 -37.86
C ARG A 18 2.81 25.07 -36.99
N VAL A 19 1.58 25.27 -37.45
CA VAL A 19 0.49 25.76 -36.60
C VAL A 19 0.39 24.75 -35.47
N ARG A 20 1.07 25.03 -34.35
CA ARG A 20 0.87 24.35 -33.08
C ARG A 20 -0.52 24.78 -32.64
N VAL A 21 -1.54 24.11 -33.17
CA VAL A 21 -2.88 24.13 -32.59
C VAL A 21 -2.68 23.67 -31.16
N GLU A 22 -2.84 24.60 -30.23
CA GLU A 22 -2.55 24.42 -28.82
C GLU A 22 -3.41 23.28 -28.29
N HIS A 23 -2.77 22.11 -28.14
CA HIS A 23 -3.43 20.84 -27.80
C HIS A 23 -4.22 20.93 -26.49
N ASP A 24 -3.96 21.92 -25.64
CA ASP A 24 -4.63 22.12 -24.36
C ASP A 24 -5.95 22.88 -24.46
N ALA A 25 -6.05 23.88 -25.35
CA ALA A 25 -7.28 24.64 -25.56
C ALA A 25 -8.36 23.80 -26.25
N PHE A 26 -7.97 23.06 -27.29
CA PHE A 26 -8.88 22.15 -28.00
C PHE A 26 -9.30 20.97 -27.11
N GLY A 27 -8.42 20.47 -26.24
CA GLY A 27 -8.73 19.39 -25.30
C GLY A 27 -9.82 19.75 -24.29
N ARG A 28 -9.74 20.95 -23.69
CA ARG A 28 -10.79 21.44 -22.77
C ARG A 28 -12.10 21.73 -23.49
N ALA A 29 -12.04 22.27 -24.71
CA ALA A 29 -13.23 22.50 -25.53
C ALA A 29 -13.92 21.17 -25.91
N SER A 30 -13.15 20.15 -26.32
CA SER A 30 -13.67 18.81 -26.64
C SER A 30 -14.28 18.13 -25.42
N GLU A 31 -13.70 18.25 -24.23
CA GLU A 31 -14.26 17.67 -23.01
C GLU A 31 -15.61 18.32 -22.63
N GLY A 32 -15.73 19.64 -22.82
CA GLY A 32 -16.99 20.37 -22.65
C GLY A 32 -18.04 19.94 -23.67
N ILE A 33 -17.66 19.81 -24.95
CA ILE A 33 -18.56 19.37 -26.03
C ILE A 33 -19.01 17.92 -25.84
N ALA A 34 -18.12 17.01 -25.41
CA ALA A 34 -18.45 15.62 -25.13
C ALA A 34 -19.44 15.48 -23.97
N ARG A 35 -19.22 16.22 -22.86
CA ARG A 35 -20.18 16.29 -21.75
C ARG A 35 -21.51 16.91 -22.17
N PHE A 36 -21.48 17.88 -23.10
CA PHE A 36 -22.68 18.54 -23.59
C PHE A 36 -23.52 17.63 -24.50
N MET A 37 -22.90 16.94 -25.48
CA MET A 37 -23.60 16.00 -26.38
C MET A 37 -24.14 14.76 -25.68
N GLY A 38 -23.49 14.29 -24.60
CA GLY A 38 -23.93 13.11 -23.84
C GLY A 38 -25.08 13.35 -22.85
N THR A 39 -25.48 14.61 -22.65
CA THR A 39 -26.50 14.96 -21.65
C THR A 39 -27.88 15.13 -22.31
N PRO A 40 -28.98 14.61 -21.76
CA PRO A 40 -30.33 14.77 -22.31
C PRO A 40 -30.79 16.24 -22.46
N ARG A 41 -30.12 17.19 -21.78
CA ARG A 41 -30.36 18.63 -21.92
C ARG A 41 -30.09 19.14 -23.34
N PHE A 42 -29.13 18.56 -24.07
CA PHE A 42 -28.85 18.97 -25.46
C PHE A 42 -30.05 18.71 -26.38
N LEU A 43 -30.65 17.52 -26.26
CA LEU A 43 -31.83 17.15 -27.03
C LEU A 43 -33.01 18.08 -26.73
N VAL A 44 -33.19 18.48 -25.46
CA VAL A 44 -34.25 19.43 -25.07
C VAL A 44 -34.04 20.80 -25.72
N TYR A 45 -32.83 21.36 -25.68
CA TYR A 45 -32.55 22.64 -26.33
C TYR A 45 -32.68 22.58 -27.85
N MET A 46 -32.19 21.51 -28.49
CA MET A 46 -32.35 21.32 -29.94
C MET A 46 -33.82 21.19 -30.35
N THR A 47 -34.61 20.44 -29.57
CA THR A 47 -36.04 20.30 -29.82
C THR A 47 -36.77 21.63 -29.64
N ALA A 48 -36.45 22.37 -28.58
CA ALA A 48 -37.01 23.70 -28.35
C ALA A 48 -36.65 24.68 -29.46
N PHE A 49 -35.42 24.64 -29.97
CA PHE A 49 -34.99 25.44 -31.11
C PHE A 49 -35.78 25.10 -32.38
N CYS A 50 -35.94 23.81 -32.70
CA CYS A 50 -36.76 23.38 -33.83
C CYS A 50 -38.21 23.87 -33.67
N ILE A 51 -38.83 23.68 -32.50
CA ILE A 51 -40.20 24.13 -32.24
C ILE A 51 -40.32 25.65 -32.39
N ALA A 52 -39.37 26.43 -31.85
CA ALA A 52 -39.37 27.88 -31.97
C ALA A 52 -39.20 28.34 -33.42
N TRP A 53 -38.35 27.66 -34.20
CA TRP A 53 -38.16 27.95 -35.62
C TRP A 53 -39.41 27.67 -36.44
N LEU A 54 -40.04 26.51 -36.22
CA LEU A 54 -41.30 26.14 -36.85
C LEU A 54 -42.40 27.14 -36.47
N ALA A 55 -42.54 27.45 -35.18
CA ALA A 55 -43.50 28.42 -34.67
C ALA A 55 -43.34 29.80 -35.33
N TRP A 56 -42.10 30.28 -35.43
CA TRP A 56 -41.79 31.57 -36.06
C TRP A 56 -42.13 31.59 -37.55
N ASN A 57 -41.81 30.53 -38.29
CA ASN A 57 -42.09 30.47 -39.73
C ASN A 57 -43.55 30.14 -40.06
N VAL A 58 -44.31 29.53 -39.13
CA VAL A 58 -45.74 29.24 -39.30
C VAL A 58 -46.62 30.45 -38.95
N TRP A 59 -46.32 31.14 -37.85
CA TRP A 59 -47.13 32.28 -37.37
C TRP A 59 -46.58 33.65 -37.80
N GLY A 60 -45.39 33.69 -38.41
CA GLY A 60 -44.76 34.92 -38.89
C GLY A 60 -45.44 35.52 -40.12
N PRO A 61 -45.42 36.86 -40.28
CA PRO A 61 -45.93 37.55 -41.48
C PRO A 61 -45.30 37.01 -42.77
N GLU A 62 -46.08 36.81 -43.85
CA GLU A 62 -45.62 36.22 -45.13
C GLU A 62 -44.40 36.93 -45.74
N ASN A 63 -44.21 38.22 -45.45
CA ASN A 63 -43.07 39.03 -45.89
C ASN A 63 -41.78 38.82 -45.08
N LEU A 64 -41.82 38.06 -43.98
CA LEU A 64 -40.68 37.73 -43.09
C LEU A 64 -40.48 36.21 -42.92
N GLN A 65 -41.26 35.38 -43.62
CA GLN A 65 -41.09 33.93 -43.64
C GLN A 65 -39.86 33.58 -44.49
N PHE A 66 -38.70 33.47 -43.85
CA PHE A 66 -37.48 33.00 -44.50
C PHE A 66 -37.53 31.51 -44.88
N ASP A 67 -38.39 30.73 -44.21
CA ASP A 67 -38.54 29.29 -44.41
C ASP A 67 -40.03 28.90 -44.43
N SER A 68 -40.75 29.31 -45.48
CA SER A 68 -42.20 29.08 -45.60
C SER A 68 -42.58 27.58 -45.53
N ALA A 69 -43.67 27.30 -44.81
CA ALA A 69 -44.21 25.95 -44.65
C ALA A 69 -44.58 25.26 -45.99
N ALA A 70 -44.88 26.03 -47.04
CA ALA A 70 -45.18 25.52 -48.38
C ALA A 70 -44.01 24.78 -49.05
N LEU A 71 -42.76 25.12 -48.69
CA LEU A 71 -41.54 24.49 -49.18
C LEU A 71 -40.99 23.43 -48.19
N GLY A 72 -41.76 23.08 -47.16
CA GLY A 72 -41.41 22.01 -46.23
C GLY A 72 -40.21 22.31 -45.32
N PHE A 73 -39.96 23.58 -44.97
CA PHE A 73 -38.84 24.00 -44.14
C PHE A 73 -37.46 23.58 -44.71
N THR A 74 -37.23 23.91 -45.98
CA THR A 74 -36.01 23.55 -46.72
C THR A 74 -34.77 24.14 -46.05
N ALA A 75 -34.83 25.35 -45.50
CA ALA A 75 -33.68 25.97 -44.85
C ALA A 75 -33.28 25.25 -43.56
N LEU A 76 -34.27 24.89 -42.72
CA LEU A 76 -34.03 24.09 -41.51
C LEU A 76 -33.43 22.72 -41.86
N THR A 77 -33.93 22.07 -42.92
CA THR A 77 -33.43 20.77 -43.36
C THR A 77 -31.98 20.85 -43.85
N LEU A 78 -31.65 21.87 -44.66
CA LEU A 78 -30.28 22.13 -45.10
C LEU A 78 -29.35 22.39 -43.91
N MET A 79 -29.80 23.17 -42.93
CA MET A 79 -29.01 23.45 -41.73
C MET A 79 -28.77 22.20 -40.87
N LEU A 80 -29.79 21.36 -40.67
CA LEU A 80 -29.67 20.11 -39.92
C LEU A 80 -28.75 19.09 -40.62
N SER A 81 -28.85 18.96 -41.94
CA SER A 81 -27.96 18.08 -42.72
C SER A 81 -26.49 18.54 -42.65
N LEU A 82 -26.25 19.86 -42.70
CA LEU A 82 -24.92 20.43 -42.51
C LEU A 82 -24.40 20.17 -41.08
N GLN A 83 -25.25 20.35 -40.07
CA GLN A 83 -24.90 20.11 -38.67
C GLN A 83 -24.44 18.67 -38.44
N ALA A 84 -25.15 17.69 -39.00
CA ALA A 84 -24.75 16.29 -38.94
C ALA A 84 -23.39 16.05 -39.62
N SER A 85 -23.19 16.62 -40.82
CA SER A 85 -21.96 16.44 -41.62
C SER A 85 -20.72 17.01 -40.92
N TYR A 86 -20.81 18.19 -40.30
CA TYR A 86 -19.71 18.81 -39.57
C TYR A 86 -19.45 18.19 -38.18
N SER A 87 -20.49 17.60 -37.57
CA SER A 87 -20.34 16.97 -36.25
C SER A 87 -19.46 15.73 -36.31
N ALA A 88 -19.58 14.91 -37.36
CA ALA A 88 -18.80 13.68 -37.53
C ALA A 88 -17.27 13.88 -37.43
N PRO A 89 -16.62 14.79 -38.18
CA PRO A 89 -15.18 15.01 -38.07
C PRO A 89 -14.76 15.59 -36.71
N LEU A 90 -15.58 16.47 -36.11
CA LEU A 90 -15.28 17.04 -34.80
C LEU A 90 -15.35 15.97 -33.69
N ILE A 91 -16.35 15.09 -33.77
CA ILE A 91 -16.48 13.93 -32.88
C ILE A 91 -15.29 12.98 -33.06
N LEU A 92 -14.86 12.70 -34.29
CA LEU A 92 -13.70 11.84 -34.56
C LEU A 92 -12.41 12.40 -33.94
N LEU A 93 -12.19 13.72 -34.03
CA LEU A 93 -11.06 14.39 -33.38
C LEU A 93 -11.13 14.32 -31.84
N ALA A 94 -12.33 14.44 -31.27
CA ALA A 94 -12.53 14.30 -29.83
C ALA A 94 -12.32 12.83 -29.37
N GLN A 95 -12.78 11.86 -30.15
CA GLN A 95 -12.68 10.43 -29.86
C GLN A 95 -11.24 9.91 -29.92
N ASN A 96 -10.45 10.31 -30.93
CA ASN A 96 -9.05 9.87 -31.04
C ASN A 96 -8.25 10.16 -29.76
N ARG A 97 -8.46 11.33 -29.15
CA ARG A 97 -7.77 11.70 -27.91
C ARG A 97 -8.27 10.95 -26.67
N GLN A 98 -9.56 10.61 -26.64
CA GLN A 98 -10.11 9.80 -25.55
C GLN A 98 -9.48 8.40 -25.61
N THR A 99 -9.45 7.80 -26.80
CA THR A 99 -8.80 6.51 -27.05
C THR A 99 -7.32 6.52 -26.68
N ASP A 100 -6.59 7.60 -26.97
CA ASP A 100 -5.18 7.74 -26.58
C ASP A 100 -4.99 7.78 -25.06
N ARG A 101 -5.85 8.52 -24.32
CA ARG A 101 -5.82 8.54 -22.85
C ARG A 101 -6.19 7.19 -22.25
N ASP A 102 -7.23 6.55 -22.80
CA ASP A 102 -7.69 5.24 -22.35
C ASP A 102 -6.60 4.18 -22.57
N ARG A 103 -5.86 4.26 -23.68
CA ARG A 103 -4.70 3.41 -23.96
C ARG A 103 -3.58 3.59 -22.93
N VAL A 104 -3.20 4.84 -22.61
CA VAL A 104 -2.15 5.11 -21.60
C VAL A 104 -2.58 4.60 -20.23
N THR A 105 -3.84 4.81 -19.86
CA THR A 105 -4.39 4.34 -18.58
C THR A 105 -4.35 2.81 -18.51
N ALA A 106 -4.78 2.13 -19.57
CA ALA A 106 -4.74 0.67 -19.65
C ALA A 106 -3.31 0.11 -19.56
N GLU A 107 -2.33 0.77 -20.19
CA GLU A 107 -0.93 0.36 -20.12
C GLU A 107 -0.32 0.55 -18.73
N GLN A 108 -0.66 1.65 -18.04
CA GLN A 108 -0.26 1.88 -16.65
C GLN A 108 -0.89 0.86 -15.70
N ASP A 109 -2.17 0.53 -15.86
CA ASP A 109 -2.83 -0.47 -15.03
C ASP A 109 -2.23 -1.87 -15.25
N ARG A 110 -1.84 -2.20 -16.49
CA ARG A 110 -1.12 -3.43 -16.79
C ARG A 110 0.23 -3.49 -16.08
N GLN A 111 1.02 -2.41 -16.13
CA GLN A 111 2.31 -2.35 -15.41
C GLN A 111 2.14 -2.42 -13.89
N ARG A 112 1.11 -1.78 -13.33
CA ARG A 112 0.79 -1.88 -11.90
C ARG A 112 0.40 -3.30 -11.51
N GLY A 113 -0.39 -3.99 -12.35
CA GLY A 113 -0.75 -5.39 -12.15
C GLY A 113 0.47 -6.31 -12.10
N GLU A 114 1.41 -6.15 -13.04
CA GLU A 114 2.67 -6.91 -13.06
C GLU A 114 3.51 -6.65 -11.79
N ARG A 115 3.61 -5.40 -11.33
CA ARG A 115 4.32 -5.06 -10.08
C ARG A 115 3.64 -5.65 -8.84
N ASN A 116 2.33 -5.54 -8.74
CA ASN A 116 1.57 -6.09 -7.61
C ASN A 116 1.72 -7.61 -7.52
N LEU A 117 1.75 -8.30 -8.67
CA LEU A 117 2.01 -9.73 -8.72
C LEU A 117 3.41 -10.06 -8.22
N ALA A 118 4.43 -9.32 -8.67
CA ALA A 118 5.80 -9.47 -8.19
C ALA A 118 5.96 -9.21 -6.68
N ASP A 119 5.33 -8.15 -6.16
CA ASP A 119 5.33 -7.84 -4.72
C ASP A 119 4.64 -8.94 -3.90
N THR A 120 3.54 -9.49 -4.42
CA THR A 120 2.84 -10.60 -3.76
C THR A 120 3.70 -11.87 -3.76
N GLU A 121 4.38 -12.18 -4.86
CA GLU A 121 5.33 -13.30 -4.91
C GLU A 121 6.50 -13.10 -3.96
N TYR A 122 7.03 -11.88 -3.87
CA TYR A 122 8.11 -11.53 -2.95
C TYR A 122 7.66 -11.72 -1.49
N LEU A 123 6.52 -11.14 -1.11
CA LEU A 123 5.95 -11.31 0.23
C LEU A 123 5.66 -12.78 0.54
N ALA A 124 5.16 -13.57 -0.42
CA ALA A 124 4.94 -14.99 -0.22
C ALA A 124 6.24 -15.76 0.05
N ARG A 125 7.34 -15.43 -0.66
CA ARG A 125 8.66 -16.03 -0.41
C ARG A 125 9.22 -15.64 0.96
N GLU A 126 9.15 -14.36 1.31
CA GLU A 126 9.60 -13.87 2.63
C GLU A 126 8.78 -14.48 3.77
N MET A 127 7.45 -14.60 3.61
CA MET A 127 6.59 -15.27 4.57
C MET A 127 6.94 -16.75 4.74
N ALA A 128 7.31 -17.44 3.65
CA ALA A 128 7.77 -18.82 3.72
C ALA A 128 9.11 -18.93 4.46
N ALA A 129 10.06 -18.03 4.19
CA ALA A 129 11.34 -17.97 4.89
C ALA A 129 11.16 -17.68 6.39
N LEU A 130 10.34 -16.68 6.73
CA LEU A 130 9.99 -16.33 8.11
C LEU A 130 9.33 -17.50 8.84
N ARG A 131 8.42 -18.23 8.18
CA ARG A 131 7.79 -19.42 8.74
C ARG A 131 8.80 -20.52 9.05
N ILE A 132 9.80 -20.74 8.19
CA ILE A 132 10.86 -21.73 8.43
C ILE A 132 11.70 -21.32 9.63
N ALA A 133 12.18 -20.06 9.65
CA ALA A 133 12.99 -19.54 10.76
C ALA A 133 12.24 -19.62 12.11
N LEU A 134 10.94 -19.27 12.12
CA LEU A 134 10.11 -19.42 13.31
C LEU A 134 9.86 -20.89 13.70
N SER A 135 9.75 -21.80 12.73
CA SER A 135 9.59 -23.22 13.00
C SER A 135 10.82 -23.83 13.68
N GLU A 136 12.02 -23.37 13.31
CA GLU A 136 13.28 -23.82 13.93
C GLU A 136 13.39 -23.36 15.40
N VAL A 137 13.11 -22.08 15.68
CA VAL A 137 13.20 -21.50 17.04
C VAL A 137 12.07 -21.97 17.97
N ALA A 138 10.86 -22.18 17.43
CA ALA A 138 9.69 -22.61 18.19
C ALA A 138 9.44 -24.12 18.16
N THR A 139 10.46 -24.94 17.88
CA THR A 139 10.28 -26.38 17.98
C THR A 139 9.89 -26.70 19.42
N ARG A 140 8.71 -27.32 19.63
CA ARG A 140 8.17 -27.66 20.97
C ARG A 140 9.21 -28.36 21.86
N ASP A 141 10.06 -29.17 21.26
CA ASP A 141 11.10 -29.92 21.98
C ASP A 141 12.29 -29.06 22.39
N PHE A 142 12.66 -28.02 21.62
CA PHE A 142 13.68 -27.04 22.01
C PHE A 142 13.19 -26.17 23.18
N VAL A 143 11.98 -25.64 23.07
CA VAL A 143 11.36 -24.86 24.16
C VAL A 143 11.21 -25.74 25.41
N ARG A 144 10.85 -27.01 25.25
CA ARG A 144 10.75 -27.98 26.35
C ARG A 144 12.11 -28.33 26.95
N SER A 145 13.15 -28.51 26.14
CA SER A 145 14.50 -28.81 26.64
C SER A 145 15.04 -27.62 27.41
N GLU A 146 14.82 -26.40 26.95
CA GLU A 146 15.33 -25.21 27.61
C GLU A 146 14.59 -24.91 28.92
N ILE A 147 13.27 -25.08 28.94
CA ILE A 147 12.51 -25.04 30.19
C ILE A 147 13.00 -26.12 31.16
N ARG A 148 13.29 -27.33 30.68
CA ARG A 148 13.78 -28.42 31.55
C ARG A 148 15.18 -28.14 32.09
N ASN A 149 16.10 -27.66 31.25
CA ASN A 149 17.44 -27.26 31.66
C ASN A 149 17.38 -26.16 32.72
N LEU A 150 16.57 -25.12 32.51
CA LEU A 150 16.40 -24.04 33.49
C LEU A 150 15.79 -24.55 34.81
N LEU A 151 14.81 -25.47 34.75
CA LEU A 151 14.24 -26.08 35.95
C LEU A 151 15.25 -26.97 36.68
N GLU A 152 16.08 -27.72 35.96
CA GLU A 152 17.14 -28.56 36.54
C GLU A 152 18.22 -27.69 37.19
N GLU A 153 18.63 -26.60 36.56
CA GLU A 153 19.57 -25.63 37.14
C GLU A 153 19.04 -25.04 38.45
N ILE A 154 17.76 -24.65 38.48
CA ILE A 154 17.11 -24.15 39.71
C ILE A 154 17.08 -25.25 40.78
N ALA A 155 16.72 -26.48 40.42
CA ALA A 155 16.65 -27.60 41.37
C ALA A 155 18.02 -27.95 41.96
N VAL A 156 19.08 -27.97 41.14
CA VAL A 156 20.46 -28.18 41.61
C VAL A 156 20.86 -27.07 42.57
N LYS A 157 20.57 -25.81 42.22
CA LYS A 157 20.90 -24.66 43.07
C LYS A 157 20.17 -24.69 44.42
N ASP A 158 18.91 -25.11 44.44
CA ASP A 158 18.16 -25.24 45.69
C ASP A 158 18.68 -26.41 46.53
N SER A 159 18.99 -27.56 45.92
CA SER A 159 19.59 -28.69 46.64
C SER A 159 20.96 -28.37 47.24
N ALA A 160 21.79 -27.59 46.52
CA ALA A 160 23.08 -27.13 47.02
C ALA A 160 22.92 -26.20 48.22
N ARG A 161 21.94 -25.28 48.18
CA ARG A 161 21.60 -24.40 49.30
C ARG A 161 21.12 -25.18 50.52
N ASP A 162 20.32 -26.23 50.30
CA ASP A 162 19.81 -27.04 51.40
C ASP A 162 20.92 -27.90 52.04
N ALA A 163 21.83 -28.46 51.23
CA ALA A 163 23.00 -29.17 51.73
C ALA A 163 23.96 -28.26 52.51
N GLU A 164 24.17 -27.02 52.05
CA GLU A 164 24.98 -26.01 52.76
C GLU A 164 24.35 -25.67 54.13
N ARG A 165 23.02 -25.48 54.18
CA ARG A 165 22.28 -25.28 55.42
C ARG A 165 22.32 -26.48 56.36
N GLU A 166 22.31 -27.70 55.84
CA GLU A 166 22.45 -28.91 56.66
C GLU A 166 23.85 -29.03 57.25
N ALA A 167 24.89 -28.80 56.44
CA ALA A 167 26.27 -28.80 56.92
C ALA A 167 26.51 -27.74 57.99
N GLU A 168 25.95 -26.54 57.85
CA GLU A 168 26.01 -25.49 58.86
C GLU A 168 25.35 -25.92 60.18
N ARG A 169 24.15 -26.52 60.11
CA ARG A 169 23.45 -27.06 61.30
C ARG A 169 24.20 -28.19 61.98
N ASP A 170 24.83 -29.08 61.20
CA ASP A 170 25.58 -30.20 61.77
C ASP A 170 26.90 -29.73 62.40
N ALA A 171 27.57 -28.74 61.81
CA ALA A 171 28.73 -28.08 62.42
C ALA A 171 28.36 -27.37 63.73
N GLU A 172 27.21 -26.69 63.79
CA GLU A 172 26.70 -26.05 65.01
C GLU A 172 26.44 -27.09 66.11
N ARG A 173 25.78 -28.22 65.77
CA ARG A 173 25.55 -29.32 66.71
C ARG A 173 26.84 -29.97 67.20
N GLU A 174 27.85 -30.08 66.33
CA GLU A 174 29.15 -30.65 66.69
C GLU A 174 29.91 -29.71 67.63
N ALA A 175 29.90 -28.40 67.34
CA ALA A 175 30.45 -27.37 68.22
C ALA A 175 29.76 -27.35 69.59
N ASP A 176 28.43 -27.45 69.65
CA ASP A 176 27.69 -27.53 70.91
C ASP A 176 28.09 -28.77 71.73
N ARG A 177 28.22 -29.93 71.09
CA ARG A 177 28.66 -31.17 71.75
C ARG A 177 30.10 -31.08 72.25
N GLU A 178 30.98 -30.42 71.49
CA GLU A 178 32.36 -30.20 71.91
C GLU A 178 32.42 -29.25 73.11
N ALA A 179 31.65 -28.17 73.09
CA ALA A 179 31.52 -27.24 74.21
C ALA A 179 31.00 -27.93 75.48
N GLU A 180 29.98 -28.79 75.37
CA GLU A 180 29.48 -29.60 76.50
C GLU A 180 30.56 -30.55 77.06
N ARG A 181 31.35 -31.19 76.18
CA ARG A 181 32.46 -32.06 76.60
C ARG A 181 33.61 -31.29 77.25
N GLU A 182 33.88 -30.07 76.80
CA GLU A 182 34.88 -29.21 77.41
C GLU A 182 34.41 -28.69 78.77
N ALA A 183 33.16 -28.24 78.88
CA ALA A 183 32.55 -27.83 80.15
C ALA A 183 32.53 -28.99 81.17
N GLY A 184 32.20 -30.21 80.74
CA GLY A 184 32.26 -31.40 81.59
C GLY A 184 33.68 -31.69 82.10
N ARG A 185 34.69 -31.57 81.23
CA ARG A 185 36.12 -31.74 81.60
C ARG A 185 36.63 -30.61 82.50
N GLU A 186 36.13 -29.39 82.34
CA GLU A 186 36.44 -28.27 83.23
C GLU A 186 35.80 -28.46 84.60
N ALA A 187 34.53 -28.85 84.68
CA ALA A 187 33.87 -29.18 85.93
C ALA A 187 34.59 -30.31 86.69
N GLU A 188 35.02 -31.37 86.00
CA GLU A 188 35.77 -32.48 86.61
C GLU A 188 37.16 -32.03 87.11
N ARG A 189 37.83 -31.13 86.39
CA ARG A 189 39.09 -30.52 86.83
C ARG A 189 38.91 -29.60 88.03
N ASP A 190 37.81 -28.84 88.09
CA ASP A 190 37.52 -27.96 89.22
C ASP A 190 37.11 -28.74 90.47
N VAL A 191 36.37 -29.86 90.32
CA VAL A 191 36.11 -30.80 91.43
C VAL A 191 37.41 -31.43 91.94
N SER A 192 38.32 -31.82 91.04
CA SER A 192 39.62 -32.36 91.43
C SER A 192 40.50 -31.33 92.15
N ARG A 193 40.41 -30.05 91.78
CA ARG A 193 41.12 -28.93 92.45
C ARG A 193 40.50 -28.56 93.80
N GLU A 194 39.20 -28.76 94.00
CA GLU A 194 38.55 -28.60 95.30
C GLU A 194 38.90 -29.74 96.26
N ALA A 195 39.02 -30.97 95.76
CA ALA A 195 39.47 -32.11 96.55
C ALA A 195 40.91 -31.94 97.06
N ASP A 196 41.82 -31.44 96.22
CA ASP A 196 43.22 -31.15 96.57
C ASP A 196 43.40 -29.97 97.56
N ARG A 197 42.36 -29.17 97.83
CA ARG A 197 42.41 -28.09 98.84
C ARG A 197 41.95 -28.52 100.23
N GLN A 198 41.39 -29.72 100.38
CA GLN A 198 40.84 -30.20 101.66
C GLN A 198 41.76 -31.18 102.42
N ASP A 199 42.91 -31.54 101.85
CA ASP A 199 44.02 -32.27 102.50
C ASP A 199 45.22 -31.34 102.77
#